data_AF-A0A1V5G403-F1
#
_entry.id   AF-A0A1V5G403-F1
#
_cell.length_a   1.000
_cell.length_b   1.000
_cell.length_c   1.000
_cell.angle_alpha   90.00
_cell.angle_beta   90.00
_cell.angle_gamma   90.00
#
_symmetry.space_group_name_H-M   'P 1'
#
loop_
_entity.id
_entity.type
_entity.pdbx_description
1 polymer ?
#
loop_
_entity_poly.entity_id
_entity_poly.type
_entity_poly.pdbx_seq_one_letter_code
_entity_poly.pdbx_strand_id
1 'polypeptide(L)' 'MGLSGEIRAVNRVEQRIAEAEKLGFEKIIVSKYNVKTLNKLKSGIEIIALGKVEEVYQYLF' A
#
# COMPACT_ATOMS: atom_id res chain seq x y z
N MET A 1 3.28 -7.67 10.06
CA MET A 1 4.03 -8.62 9.23
C MET A 1 3.80 -10.03 9.76
N GLY A 2 3.70 -11.04 8.91
CA GLY A 2 3.71 -12.45 9.30
C GLY A 2 5.13 -12.93 9.65
N LEU A 3 5.24 -14.08 10.33
CA LEU A 3 6.53 -14.69 10.69
C LEU A 3 7.38 -15.05 9.46
N SER A 4 6.74 -15.32 8.32
CA SER A 4 7.37 -15.67 7.05
C SER A 4 7.58 -14.48 6.10
N GLY A 5 7.50 -13.23 6.60
CA GLY A 5 7.70 -12.04 5.75
C GLY A 5 6.47 -11.61 4.92
N GLU A 6 5.29 -12.11 5.26
CA GLU A 6 4.04 -11.76 4.59
C GLU A 6 3.49 -10.40 5.03
N ILE A 7 3.02 -9.60 4.07
CA ILE A 7 2.37 -8.31 4.34
C ILE A 7 0.87 -8.54 4.52
N ARG A 8 0.39 -8.38 5.76
CA ARG A 8 -1.03 -8.53 6.09
C ARG A 8 -1.85 -7.32 5.66
N ALA A 9 -3.13 -7.58 5.39
CA ALA A 9 -4.13 -6.52 5.21
C ALA A 9 -4.17 -5.62 6.44
N VAL A 10 -4.36 -4.32 6.20
CA VAL A 10 -4.47 -3.31 7.25
C VAL A 10 -5.81 -2.61 7.11
N ASN A 11 -6.49 -2.40 8.23
CA ASN A 11 -7.77 -1.69 8.26
C ASN A 11 -7.59 -0.20 7.96
N ARG A 12 -8.61 0.40 7.32
CA ARG A 12 -8.67 1.83 7.00
C ARG A 12 -7.53 2.34 6.11
N VAL A 13 -7.17 1.57 5.08
CA VAL A 13 -6.12 1.98 4.12
C VAL A 13 -6.49 3.25 3.35
N GLU A 14 -7.77 3.47 3.07
CA GLU A 14 -8.25 4.66 2.35
C GLU A 14 -7.90 5.95 3.06
N GLN A 15 -8.06 5.98 4.39
CA GLN A 15 -7.75 7.14 5.22
C GLN A 15 -6.24 7.44 5.21
N ARG A 16 -5.41 6.38 5.26
CA ARG A 16 -3.94 6.49 5.18
C ARG A 16 -3.49 7.04 3.83
N ILE A 17 -4.12 6.59 2.74
CA ILE A 17 -3.83 7.06 1.37
C ILE A 17 -4.19 8.54 1.25
N ALA A 18 -5.36 8.96 1.73
CA ALA A 18 -5.77 10.37 1.71
C ALA A 18 -4.86 11.25 2.56
N GLU A 19 -4.34 10.75 3.69
CA GLU A 19 -3.32 11.45 4.48
C GLU A 19 -1.99 11.56 3.73
N ALA A 20 -1.53 10.49 3.09
CA ALA A 20 -0.29 10.49 2.31
C ALA A 20 -0.38 11.46 1.11
N GLU A 21 -1.53 11.49 0.43
CA GLU A 21 -1.82 12.43 -0.64
C GLU A 21 -1.81 13.88 -0.13
N LYS A 22 -2.44 14.17 1.01
CA LYS A 22 -2.42 15.50 1.62
C LYS A 22 -1.03 15.95 2.06
N LEU A 23 -0.18 15.01 2.47
CA LEU A 23 1.21 15.27 2.83
C LEU A 23 2.10 15.49 1.60
N GLY A 24 1.59 15.27 0.39
CA GLY A 24 2.33 15.47 -0.86
C GLY A 24 3.26 14.32 -1.20
N PHE A 25 3.01 13.10 -0.70
CA PHE A 25 3.76 11.93 -1.13
C PHE A 25 3.37 11.56 -2.56
N GLU A 26 4.33 11.14 -3.38
CA GLU A 26 4.05 10.72 -4.76
C GLU A 26 3.57 9.26 -4.83
N LYS A 27 4.02 8.40 -3.92
CA LYS A 27 3.77 6.96 -3.94
C LYS A 27 3.46 6.41 -2.55
N ILE A 28 2.58 5.40 -2.52
CA ILE A 28 2.28 4.65 -1.30
C ILE A 28 2.27 3.15 -1.59
N ILE A 29 2.96 2.40 -0.73
CA ILE A 29 3.00 0.93 -0.80
C ILE A 29 2.00 0.37 0.20
N VAL A 30 1.13 -0.51 -0.28
CA VAL A 30 0.04 -1.10 0.49
C VAL A 30 -0.04 -2.60 0.27
N SER A 31 -0.67 -3.31 1.21
CA SER A 31 -0.85 -4.76 1.09
C SER A 31 -1.74 -5.12 -0.11
N LYS A 32 -1.35 -6.13 -0.88
CA LYS A 32 -2.14 -6.69 -2.00
C LYS A 32 -3.50 -7.24 -1.55
N TYR A 33 -3.64 -7.58 -0.27
CA TYR A 33 -4.92 -8.02 0.29
C TYR A 33 -5.94 -6.87 0.44
N ASN A 34 -5.51 -5.61 0.34
CA ASN A 34 -6.39 -4.43 0.36
C ASN A 34 -6.89 -4.01 -1.04
N VAL A 35 -6.54 -4.74 -2.11
CA VAL A 35 -6.80 -4.35 -3.51
C VAL A 35 -8.28 -4.12 -3.84
N LYS A 36 -9.21 -4.83 -3.20
CA LYS A 36 -10.66 -4.58 -3.39
C LYS A 36 -11.07 -3.16 -3.01
N THR A 37 -10.42 -2.59 -2.00
CA THR A 37 -10.66 -1.23 -1.52
C THR A 37 -9.92 -0.21 -2.41
N LEU A 38 -8.73 -0.55 -2.89
CA LEU A 38 -7.90 0.32 -3.73
C LEU A 38 -8.49 0.58 -5.11
N ASN A 39 -9.13 -0.41 -5.74
CA ASN A 39 -9.75 -0.25 -7.07
C ASN A 39 -10.88 0.80 -7.10
N LYS A 40 -11.43 1.18 -5.95
CA LYS A 40 -12.45 2.24 -5.83
C LYS A 40 -11.86 3.60 -5.47
N LEU A 41 -10.59 3.65 -5.08
CA LEU A 41 -9.91 4.90 -4.75
C LEU A 41 -9.38 5.56 -6.02
N LYS A 42 -9.92 6.72 -6.35
CA LYS A 42 -9.21 7.69 -7.18
C LYS A 42 -8.32 8.49 -6.24
N SER A 43 -7.02 8.18 -6.24
CA SER A 43 -6.02 8.94 -5.49
C SER A 43 -5.07 9.61 -6.48
N GLY A 44 -4.62 10.82 -6.16
CA GLY A 44 -3.60 11.54 -6.94
C GLY A 44 -2.19 10.96 -6.82
N ILE A 45 -2.00 9.93 -5.99
CA ILE A 45 -0.70 9.30 -5.70
C ILE A 45 -0.64 7.87 -6.26
N GLU A 46 0.56 7.38 -6.56
CA GLU A 46 0.77 6.03 -7.10
C GLU A 46 0.59 4.98 -5.99
N ILE A 47 -0.40 4.11 -6.15
CA ILE A 47 -0.70 3.06 -5.19
C ILE A 47 -0.07 1.75 -5.67
N ILE A 48 0.90 1.24 -4.91
CA ILE A 48 1.62 0.00 -5.24
C ILE A 48 1.18 -1.10 -4.27
N ALA A 49 0.60 -2.18 -4.82
CA ALA A 49 0.04 -3.27 -4.02
C ALA A 49 0.98 -4.48 -3.97
N LEU A 50 1.61 -4.72 -2.81
CA LEU A 50 2.59 -5.79 -2.59
C LEU A 50 2.13 -6.79 -1.52
N GLY A 51 2.45 -8.07 -1.71
CA GLY A 51 2.05 -9.17 -0.83
C GLY A 51 3.15 -9.62 0.13
N LYS A 52 4.42 -9.40 -0.24
CA LYS A 52 5.58 -9.86 0.53
C LYS A 52 6.59 -8.75 0.75
N VAL A 53 7.34 -8.86 1.83
CA VAL A 53 8.43 -7.90 2.15
C VAL A 53 9.54 -7.96 1.10
N GLU A 54 9.84 -9.13 0.51
CA GLU A 54 10.84 -9.24 -0.56
C GLU A 54 10.49 -8.38 -1.78
N GLU A 55 9.20 -8.31 -2.15
CA GLU A 55 8.74 -7.49 -3.28
C GLU A 55 8.95 -5.99 -3.00
N VAL A 56 8.82 -5.56 -1.73
CA VAL A 56 9.10 -4.18 -1.34
C VAL A 56 10.58 -3.89 -1.52
N TYR A 57 11.44 -4.85 -1.17
CA TYR A 57 12.88 -4.70 -1.29
C TYR A 57 13.31 -4.59 -2.75
N GLN A 58 12.77 -5.43 -3.63
CA GLN A 58 13.01 -5.36 -5.08
C GLN A 58 12.44 -4.10 -5.74
N TYR A 59 11.42 -3.48 -5.12
CA TYR A 59 10.84 -2.24 -5.64
C TYR A 59 11.67 -1.00 -5.24
N LEU A 60 12.29 -1.04 -4.06
CA LEU A 60 13.05 0.08 -3.51
C LEU A 60 14.51 0.12 -3.95
N PHE A 61 15.10 -1.04 -4.30
CA PHE A 61 16.51 -1.21 -4.65
C PHE A 61 16.65 -1.93 -5.98
#